data_AF-A0A8B2XVD6-F1
#
_entry.id   AF-A0A8B2XVD6-F1
#
_cell.length_a   1.000
_cell.length_b   1.000
_cell.length_c   1.000
_cell.angle_alpha   90.00
_cell.angle_beta   90.00
_cell.angle_gamma   90.00
#
_symmetry.space_group_name_H-M   'P 1'
#
loop_
_entity.id
_entity.type
_entity.pdbx_description
1 polymer ?
#
loop_
_entity_poly.entity_id
_entity_poly.type
_entity_poly.pdbx_seq_one_letter_code
_entity_poly.pdbx_strand_id
1 'polypeptide(L)'
;MKIHSLTIALLATISSPSYAAFQEREYNTWYQKDAVLYDITQTSEGLPVMISISQPGRESANMLVSYMSDGGCGDRKMRLNANGKDVPATYTCVSVGANRIEHFAVNDAGKVNEMVNYLKSDFTLLLQNDIKVWAANIKTPKYGIAPKF
;
A
#
# COMPACT_ATOMS: atom_id res chain seq x y z
N MET A 1 -31.29 38.57 -52.51
CA MET A 1 -31.26 39.31 -51.22
C MET A 1 -32.21 38.58 -50.28
N LYS A 2 -31.88 38.11 -49.08
CA LYS A 2 -30.71 38.22 -48.20
C LYS A 2 -30.63 36.92 -47.38
N ILE A 3 -29.39 36.59 -47.02
CA ILE A 3 -28.95 35.43 -46.23
C ILE A 3 -29.43 35.60 -44.78
N HIS A 4 -29.59 34.48 -44.07
CA HIS A 4 -29.21 34.23 -42.66
C HIS A 4 -30.32 33.54 -41.87
N SER A 5 -30.15 32.24 -41.63
CA SER A 5 -30.58 31.60 -40.39
C SER A 5 -29.64 30.43 -40.09
N LEU A 6 -28.61 30.82 -39.35
CA LEU A 6 -27.78 30.07 -38.40
C LEU A 6 -27.77 28.54 -38.51
N THR A 7 -26.62 28.08 -38.97
CA THR A 7 -25.93 26.83 -38.67
C THR A 7 -25.89 26.55 -37.15
N ILE A 8 -26.89 25.84 -36.61
CA ILE A 8 -26.81 25.25 -35.26
C ILE A 8 -27.47 23.87 -35.30
N ALA A 9 -26.66 22.83 -35.48
CA ALA A 9 -26.86 21.48 -34.93
C ALA A 9 -25.79 20.51 -35.48
N LEU A 10 -24.51 20.85 -35.32
CA LEU A 10 -23.41 19.90 -35.56
C LEU A 10 -22.50 19.89 -34.33
N LEU A 11 -23.03 19.45 -33.19
CA LEU A 11 -22.28 19.32 -31.93
C LEU A 11 -22.93 18.34 -30.95
N ALA A 12 -23.54 17.27 -31.44
CA ALA A 12 -24.26 16.29 -30.59
C ALA A 12 -23.74 14.85 -30.69
N THR A 13 -22.57 14.57 -31.29
CA THR A 13 -22.13 13.18 -31.52
C THR A 13 -20.66 12.88 -31.21
N ILE A 14 -19.95 13.73 -30.48
CA ILE A 14 -18.66 13.35 -29.89
C ILE A 14 -18.87 13.02 -28.41
N SER A 15 -19.73 12.04 -28.14
CA SER A 15 -19.68 11.32 -26.87
C SER A 15 -18.45 10.42 -26.93
N SER A 16 -17.28 10.97 -26.67
CA SER A 16 -16.11 10.16 -26.34
C SER A 16 -16.50 9.30 -25.15
N PRO A 17 -16.43 7.95 -25.23
CA PRO A 17 -16.50 7.15 -24.03
C PRO A 17 -15.31 7.59 -23.18
N SER A 18 -15.59 8.27 -22.07
CA SER A 18 -14.63 8.41 -21.00
C SER A 18 -14.31 7.00 -20.55
N TYR A 19 -13.19 6.45 -21.00
CA TYR A 19 -12.59 5.30 -20.36
C TYR A 19 -12.27 5.76 -18.93
N ALA A 20 -13.18 5.49 -18.00
CA ALA A 20 -12.79 5.37 -16.63
C ALA A 20 -11.73 4.28 -16.64
N ALA A 21 -10.46 4.67 -16.58
CA ALA A 21 -9.38 3.77 -16.25
C ALA A 21 -9.69 3.34 -14.80
N PHE A 22 -10.54 2.33 -14.66
CA PHE A 22 -10.63 1.55 -13.45
C PHE A 22 -9.28 0.83 -13.38
N GLN A 23 -8.29 1.51 -12.81
CA GLN A 23 -7.03 0.91 -12.47
C GLN A 23 -7.40 -0.14 -11.42
N GLU A 24 -7.52 -1.39 -11.85
CA GLU A 24 -7.75 -2.51 -10.94
C GLU A 24 -6.73 -2.37 -9.82
N ARG A 25 -7.24 -2.22 -8.59
CA ARG A 25 -6.39 -2.14 -7.42
C ARG A 25 -5.75 -3.50 -7.26
N GLU A 26 -4.54 -3.64 -7.77
CA GLU A 26 -3.80 -4.89 -7.66
C GLU A 26 -3.23 -4.99 -6.25
N TYR A 27 -4.07 -5.46 -5.33
CA TYR A 27 -3.64 -5.86 -3.99
C TYR A 27 -2.81 -7.14 -4.06
N ASN A 28 -1.99 -7.35 -3.04
CA ASN A 28 -1.23 -8.59 -2.82
C ASN A 28 -0.32 -8.91 -4.01
N THR A 29 0.31 -7.88 -4.56
CA THR A 29 1.28 -8.01 -5.65
C THR A 29 2.51 -7.22 -5.29
N TRP A 30 3.62 -7.93 -5.18
CA TRP A 30 4.91 -7.35 -4.92
C TRP A 30 5.49 -6.69 -6.16
N TYR A 31 5.91 -5.45 -5.97
CA TYR A 31 6.68 -4.65 -6.91
C TYR A 31 8.09 -4.44 -6.37
N GLN A 32 9.07 -4.25 -7.26
CA GLN A 32 10.44 -3.92 -6.87
C GLN A 32 11.01 -2.80 -7.75
N LYS A 33 11.58 -1.78 -7.10
CA LYS A 33 12.34 -0.71 -7.75
C LYS A 33 13.42 -0.20 -6.80
N ASP A 34 14.61 0.10 -7.33
CA ASP A 34 15.73 0.69 -6.58
C ASP A 34 16.07 -0.05 -5.26
N ALA A 35 16.03 -1.39 -5.32
CA ALA A 35 16.23 -2.31 -4.19
C ALA A 35 15.19 -2.20 -3.05
N VAL A 36 14.01 -1.63 -3.34
CA VAL A 36 12.87 -1.59 -2.42
C VAL A 36 11.74 -2.46 -2.96
N LEU A 37 11.22 -3.33 -2.11
CA LEU A 37 9.98 -4.07 -2.36
C LEU A 37 8.79 -3.23 -1.91
N TYR A 38 7.73 -3.23 -2.70
CA TYR A 38 6.48 -2.55 -2.40
C TYR A 38 5.33 -3.53 -2.53
N ASP A 39 4.38 -3.47 -1.60
CA ASP A 39 3.11 -4.18 -1.69
C ASP A 39 1.99 -3.30 -1.11
N ILE A 40 0.78 -3.59 -1.57
CA ILE A 40 -0.44 -3.00 -1.09
C ILE A 40 -1.35 -4.16 -0.69
N THR A 41 -1.73 -4.21 0.58
CA THR A 41 -2.74 -5.13 1.10
C THR A 41 -3.89 -4.34 1.74
N GLN A 42 -4.70 -4.99 2.56
CA GLN A 42 -5.86 -4.41 3.22
C GLN A 42 -5.93 -4.78 4.70
N THR A 43 -6.59 -3.91 5.47
CA THR A 43 -7.13 -4.25 6.79
C THR A 43 -8.33 -5.18 6.66
N SER A 44 -8.81 -5.74 7.77
CA SER A 44 -10.02 -6.56 7.79
C SER A 44 -11.27 -5.78 7.35
N GLU A 45 -11.27 -4.46 7.50
CA GLU A 45 -12.30 -3.53 7.04
C GLU A 45 -12.14 -3.12 5.57
N GLY A 46 -11.12 -3.63 4.87
CA GLY A 46 -10.88 -3.35 3.45
C GLY A 46 -10.15 -2.02 3.19
N LEU A 47 -9.61 -1.38 4.23
CA LEU A 47 -8.81 -0.16 4.08
C LEU A 47 -7.41 -0.49 3.58
N PRO A 48 -6.80 0.33 2.73
CA PRO A 48 -5.50 0.04 2.18
C PRO A 48 -4.38 0.07 3.21
N VAL A 49 -3.44 -0.87 3.06
CA VAL A 49 -2.20 -0.96 3.82
C VAL A 49 -1.04 -0.89 2.84
N MET A 50 -0.17 0.10 3.00
CA MET A 50 1.07 0.23 2.23
C MET A 50 2.21 -0.45 2.98
N ILE A 51 2.99 -1.24 2.24
CA ILE A 51 4.18 -1.88 2.76
C ILE A 51 5.34 -1.55 1.84
N SER A 52 6.46 -1.13 2.42
CA SER A 52 7.73 -1.03 1.71
C SER A 52 8.85 -1.67 2.50
N ILE A 53 9.67 -2.47 1.85
CA ILE A 53 10.83 -3.14 2.45
C ILE A 53 12.07 -2.75 1.65
N SER A 54 12.93 -1.94 2.24
CA SER A 54 14.19 -1.54 1.62
C SER A 54 15.26 -2.58 1.84
N GLN A 55 16.02 -2.88 0.78
CA GLN A 55 17.21 -3.73 0.78
C GLN A 55 17.00 -5.11 1.45
N PRO A 56 15.94 -5.87 1.08
CA PRO A 56 15.65 -7.17 1.68
C PRO A 56 16.84 -8.14 1.53
N GLY A 57 17.20 -8.82 2.62
CA GLY A 57 18.35 -9.73 2.70
C GLY A 57 19.69 -9.05 2.98
N ARG A 58 19.70 -7.74 3.30
CA ARG A 58 20.90 -6.98 3.66
C ARG A 58 20.86 -6.57 5.14
N GLU A 59 22.02 -6.21 5.68
CA GLU A 59 22.15 -5.70 7.07
C GLU A 59 21.55 -4.31 7.26
N SER A 60 21.32 -3.58 6.17
CA SER A 60 20.66 -2.28 6.13
C SER A 60 19.15 -2.36 5.86
N ALA A 61 18.58 -3.57 5.90
CA ALA A 61 17.17 -3.78 5.63
C ALA A 61 16.28 -3.02 6.62
N ASN A 62 15.24 -2.37 6.10
CA ASN A 62 14.24 -1.67 6.90
C ASN A 62 12.87 -1.84 6.25
N MET A 63 11.82 -1.68 7.04
CA MET A 63 10.44 -1.88 6.60
C MET A 63 9.56 -0.74 7.11
N LEU A 64 8.64 -0.28 6.27
CA LEU A 64 7.59 0.66 6.62
C LEU A 64 6.24 -0.01 6.35
N VAL A 65 5.36 0.03 7.35
CA VAL A 65 3.96 -0.34 7.21
C VAL A 65 3.13 0.89 7.52
N SER A 66 2.22 1.26 6.63
CA SER A 66 1.35 2.40 6.80
C SER A 66 -0.09 2.05 6.48
N TYR A 67 -1.03 2.36 7.36
CA TYR A 67 -2.44 2.09 7.14
C TYR A 67 -3.34 3.07 7.90
N MET A 68 -4.58 3.16 7.45
CA MET A 68 -5.59 3.98 8.10
C MET A 68 -6.36 3.17 9.15
N SER A 69 -6.67 3.79 10.27
CA SER A 69 -7.50 3.22 11.33
C SER A 69 -8.42 4.29 11.92
N ASP A 70 -9.43 3.85 12.66
CA ASP A 70 -10.43 4.74 13.25
C ASP A 70 -9.88 5.52 14.46
N GLY A 71 -10.39 6.74 14.60
CA GLY A 71 -10.10 7.64 15.72
C GLY A 71 -8.87 8.51 15.53
N GLY A 72 -8.62 9.38 16.52
CA GLY A 72 -7.47 10.30 16.51
C GLY A 72 -6.16 9.65 16.97
N CYS A 73 -5.06 10.35 16.73
CA CYS A 73 -3.77 9.99 17.29
C CYS A 73 -3.75 10.20 18.82
N GLY A 74 -3.13 9.28 19.55
CA GLY A 74 -2.86 9.41 20.98
C GLY A 74 -1.38 9.21 21.30
N ASP A 75 -0.97 9.47 22.54
CA ASP A 75 0.44 9.49 22.99
C ASP A 75 1.05 8.10 23.28
N ARG A 76 0.64 7.06 22.55
CA ARG A 76 1.10 5.69 22.81
C ARG A 76 2.31 5.33 21.96
N LYS A 77 3.36 4.83 22.61
CA LYS A 77 4.42 4.09 21.93
C LYS A 77 3.87 2.72 21.54
N MET A 78 3.58 2.54 20.26
CA MET A 78 3.10 1.27 19.73
C MET A 78 4.25 0.50 19.09
N ARG A 79 4.32 -0.80 19.35
CA ARG A 79 5.17 -1.72 18.61
C ARG A 79 4.38 -2.31 17.44
N LEU A 80 5.07 -2.75 16.40
CA LEU A 80 4.42 -3.52 15.35
C LEU A 80 4.27 -4.96 15.83
N ASN A 81 3.07 -5.51 15.87
CA ASN A 81 2.91 -6.94 16.07
C ASN A 81 2.96 -7.67 14.73
N ALA A 82 3.81 -8.69 14.62
CA ALA A 82 3.92 -9.57 13.46
C ALA A 82 3.94 -11.03 13.90
N ASN A 83 3.01 -11.84 13.37
CA ASN A 83 2.78 -13.24 13.74
C ASN A 83 2.66 -13.44 15.27
N GLY A 84 1.97 -12.54 15.96
CA GLY A 84 1.79 -12.60 17.41
C GLY A 84 3.01 -12.14 18.22
N LYS A 85 4.10 -11.71 17.58
CA LYS A 85 5.33 -11.25 18.25
C LYS A 85 5.49 -9.73 18.09
N ASP A 86 5.91 -9.09 19.16
CA ASP A 86 6.27 -7.67 19.13
C ASP A 86 7.59 -7.46 18.38
N VAL A 87 7.53 -6.62 17.35
CA VAL A 87 8.67 -6.13 16.57
C VAL A 87 8.92 -4.66 16.96
N PRO A 88 10.14 -4.32 17.41
CA PRO A 88 10.51 -2.92 17.65
C PRO A 88 10.31 -2.07 16.39
N ALA A 89 9.51 -1.01 16.52
CA ALA A 89 9.23 -0.07 15.44
C ALA A 89 9.17 1.36 15.98
N THR A 90 9.59 2.32 15.17
CA THR A 90 9.26 3.72 15.39
C THR A 90 7.84 3.94 14.90
N TYR A 91 6.96 4.34 15.82
CA TYR A 91 5.57 4.66 15.54
C TYR A 91 5.40 6.16 15.30
N THR A 92 4.75 6.53 14.21
CA THR A 92 4.24 7.89 13.98
C THR A 92 2.78 7.83 13.54
N CYS A 93 2.04 8.88 13.86
CA CYS A 93 0.60 8.94 13.61
C CYS A 93 0.21 10.32 13.09
N VAL A 94 -0.67 10.36 12.09
CA VAL A 94 -1.23 11.59 11.54
C VAL A 94 -2.75 11.49 11.56
N SER A 95 -3.44 12.45 12.19
CA SER A 95 -4.91 12.48 12.21
C SER A 95 -5.45 13.01 10.88
N VAL A 96 -6.47 12.35 10.33
CA VAL A 96 -7.12 12.68 9.05
C VAL A 96 -8.64 12.57 9.23
N GLY A 97 -9.28 13.70 9.51
CA GLY A 97 -10.72 13.73 9.79
C GLY A 97 -11.07 12.94 11.06
N ALA A 98 -11.98 11.97 10.92
CA ALA A 98 -12.36 11.05 12.01
C ALA A 98 -11.40 9.85 12.16
N ASN A 99 -10.44 9.72 11.25
CA ASN A 99 -9.50 8.61 11.18
C ASN A 99 -8.08 9.08 11.49
N ARG A 100 -7.14 8.13 11.51
CA ARG A 100 -5.71 8.40 11.56
C ARG A 100 -4.96 7.49 10.60
N ILE A 101 -3.81 7.95 10.16
CA ILE A 101 -2.83 7.14 9.45
C ILE A 101 -1.75 6.77 10.46
N GLU A 102 -1.54 5.47 10.62
CA GLU A 102 -0.51 4.90 11.47
C GLU A 102 0.68 4.46 10.61
N HIS A 103 1.88 4.83 11.02
CA HIS A 103 3.13 4.42 10.38
C HIS A 103 3.99 3.66 11.38
N PHE A 104 4.50 2.50 10.96
CA PHE A 104 5.42 1.67 11.72
C PHE A 104 6.70 1.48 10.91
N ALA A 105 7.79 2.13 11.33
CA ALA A 105 9.10 1.98 10.73
C ALA A 105 9.96 0.99 11.53
N VAL A 106 10.21 -0.19 10.97
CA VAL A 106 11.06 -1.23 11.55
C VAL A 106 12.47 -1.09 10.97
N ASN A 107 13.42 -0.71 11.81
CA ASN A 107 14.83 -0.53 11.43
C ASN A 107 15.74 -1.70 11.86
N ASP A 108 15.17 -2.71 12.53
CA ASP A 108 15.89 -3.94 12.87
C ASP A 108 15.96 -4.84 11.62
N ALA A 109 17.09 -4.81 10.93
CA ALA A 109 17.31 -5.58 9.70
C ALA A 109 17.17 -7.09 9.91
N GLY A 110 17.54 -7.61 11.09
CA GLY A 110 17.38 -9.03 11.41
C GLY A 110 15.91 -9.43 11.42
N LYS A 111 15.05 -8.62 12.04
CA LYS A 111 13.60 -8.83 12.07
C LYS A 111 12.95 -8.65 10.70
N VAL A 112 13.37 -7.64 9.94
CA VAL A 112 12.89 -7.42 8.58
C VAL A 112 13.24 -8.62 7.69
N ASN A 113 14.48 -9.10 7.75
CA ASN A 113 14.91 -10.25 6.97
C ASN A 113 14.23 -11.56 7.40
N GLU A 114 13.94 -11.74 8.69
CA GLU A 114 13.12 -12.84 9.20
C GLU A 114 11.73 -12.83 8.55
N MET A 115 11.05 -11.67 8.52
CA MET A 115 9.73 -11.51 7.89
C MET A 115 9.77 -11.73 6.37
N VAL A 116 10.79 -11.20 5.69
CA VAL A 116 10.98 -11.41 4.24
C VAL A 116 11.19 -12.89 3.92
N ASN A 117 12.01 -13.59 4.71
CA ASN A 117 12.26 -15.01 4.49
C ASN A 117 11.01 -15.86 4.76
N TYR A 118 10.20 -15.46 5.73
CA TYR A 118 8.90 -16.08 6.00
C TYR A 118 7.95 -15.94 4.79
N LEU A 119 7.83 -14.74 4.23
CA LEU A 119 7.07 -14.49 3.00
C LEU A 119 7.63 -15.26 1.80
N LYS A 120 8.95 -15.26 1.62
CA LYS A 120 9.62 -16.06 0.56
C LYS A 120 9.49 -17.57 0.76
N SER A 121 9.02 -18.03 1.92
CA SER A 121 8.68 -19.43 2.16
C SER A 121 7.19 -19.74 1.92
N ASP A 122 6.51 -18.86 1.16
CA ASP A 122 5.09 -18.96 0.78
C ASP A 122 4.09 -18.83 1.93
N PHE A 123 4.52 -18.33 3.09
CA PHE A 123 3.62 -18.05 4.21
C PHE A 123 3.06 -16.63 4.16
N THR A 124 1.84 -16.47 4.69
CA THR A 124 1.22 -15.15 4.90
C THR A 124 1.70 -14.57 6.21
N LEU A 125 2.32 -13.39 6.18
CA LEU A 125 2.69 -12.66 7.38
C LEU A 125 1.44 -11.95 7.94
N LEU A 126 1.10 -12.24 9.19
CA LEU A 126 -0.02 -11.63 9.88
C LEU A 126 0.48 -10.46 10.72
N LEU A 127 0.08 -9.24 10.37
CA LEU A 127 0.34 -8.06 11.18
C LEU A 127 -0.84 -7.81 12.13
N GLN A 128 -0.67 -6.88 13.07
CA GLN A 128 -1.74 -6.43 13.96
C GLN A 128 -3.03 -6.04 13.21
N ASN A 129 -4.16 -6.10 13.91
CA ASN A 129 -5.49 -5.82 13.35
C ASN A 129 -5.84 -6.72 12.16
N ASP A 130 -5.40 -7.98 12.20
CA ASP A 130 -5.65 -9.00 11.17
C ASP A 130 -5.23 -8.61 9.74
N ILE A 131 -4.27 -7.70 9.61
CA ILE A 131 -3.69 -7.31 8.32
C ILE A 131 -2.88 -8.49 7.77
N LYS A 132 -3.29 -9.01 6.62
CA LYS A 132 -2.65 -10.15 5.95
C LYS A 132 -1.72 -9.68 4.85
N VAL A 133 -0.43 -9.99 4.97
CA VAL A 133 0.56 -9.71 3.94
C VAL A 133 0.87 -11.01 3.23
N TRP A 134 0.47 -11.10 1.97
CA TRP A 134 0.55 -12.34 1.19
C TRP A 134 1.93 -12.51 0.57
N ALA A 135 2.41 -13.74 0.51
CA ALA A 135 3.65 -14.07 -0.19
C ALA A 135 3.55 -13.74 -1.69
N ALA A 136 2.41 -14.06 -2.32
CA ALA A 136 2.12 -13.79 -3.73
C ALA A 136 3.34 -14.00 -4.64
N ASN A 137 3.73 -12.98 -5.41
CA ASN A 137 4.88 -13.01 -6.31
C ASN A 137 6.17 -12.45 -5.67
N ILE A 138 6.35 -12.43 -4.34
CA ILE A 138 7.53 -11.82 -3.68
C ILE A 138 8.87 -12.41 -4.15
N LYS A 139 8.88 -13.66 -4.62
CA LYS A 139 10.07 -14.31 -5.19
C LYS A 139 10.47 -13.74 -6.56
N THR A 140 9.49 -13.23 -7.31
CA THR A 140 9.64 -12.64 -8.65
C THR A 140 8.74 -11.41 -8.77
N PRO A 141 9.07 -10.32 -8.06
CA PRO A 141 8.24 -9.12 -8.02
C PRO A 141 8.20 -8.44 -9.39
N LYS A 142 7.09 -7.75 -9.68
CA LYS A 142 6.99 -6.92 -10.90
C LYS A 142 7.93 -5.72 -10.76
N TYR A 143 8.56 -5.28 -11.85
CA TYR A 143 9.34 -4.05 -11.79
C TYR A 143 8.43 -2.83 -11.59
N GLY A 144 8.78 -1.93 -10.66
CA GLY A 144 8.08 -0.68 -10.45
C GLY A 144 7.73 -0.40 -8.99
N ILE A 145 6.75 0.46 -8.81
CA ILE A 145 6.14 0.76 -7.51
C ILE A 145 4.68 0.30 -7.56
N ALA A 146 4.12 -0.07 -6.41
CA ALA A 146 2.72 -0.42 -6.33
C ALA A 146 1.83 0.76 -6.81
N PRO A 147 0.64 0.49 -7.39
CA PRO A 147 -0.28 1.53 -7.86
C PRO A 147 -0.59 2.58 -6.77
N LYS A 148 -0.76 3.85 -7.18
CA LYS A 148 -1.13 4.93 -6.24
C LYS A 148 -2.59 4.82 -5.82
N PHE A 149 -2.89 5.27 -4.61
CA PHE A 149 -4.26 5.48 -4.10
C PHE A 149 -4.84 6.81 -4.53
#